data_AF-A0A2V7L656-F1
#
_entry.id   AF-A0A2V7L656-F1
#
_cell.length_a   1.000
_cell.length_b   1.000
_cell.length_c   1.000
_cell.angle_alpha   90.00
_cell.angle_beta   90.00
_cell.angle_gamma   90.00
#
_symmetry.space_group_name_H-M   'P 1'
#
loop_
_entity.id
_entity.type
_entity.pdbx_description
1 polymer ?
#
loop_
_entity_poly.entity_id
_entity_poly.type
_entity_poly.pdbx_seq_one_letter_code
_entity_poly.pdbx_strand_id
1 'polypeptide(L)' 'MRPTLLLALVATCGLTPLAAQQRAISDSDLFAFRWVASPQISPDGRYAAYVLVTVNAKHDGYETSL' A
#
# COMPACT_ATOMS: atom_id res chain seq x y z
N MET A 1 -37.58 13.28 -32.78
CA MET A 1 -36.20 12.82 -33.03
C MET A 1 -35.13 13.47 -32.13
N ARG A 2 -35.49 14.41 -31.22
CA ARG A 2 -34.52 15.15 -30.39
C ARG A 2 -34.27 14.62 -28.96
N PRO A 3 -35.13 13.80 -28.30
CA PRO A 3 -34.84 13.34 -26.94
C PRO A 3 -34.03 12.04 -26.89
N THR A 4 -34.06 11.23 -27.94
CA THR A 4 -33.30 9.96 -28.02
C THR A 4 -31.81 10.17 -28.25
N LEU A 5 -31.40 11.28 -28.88
CA LEU A 5 -29.99 11.63 -29.07
C LEU A 5 -29.32 12.07 -27.76
N LEU A 6 -30.07 12.72 -26.85
CA LEU A 6 -29.57 13.13 -25.54
C LEU A 6 -29.36 11.94 -24.60
N LEU A 7 -30.18 10.90 -24.71
CA LEU A 7 -30.05 9.70 -23.88
C LEU A 7 -28.83 8.84 -24.30
N ALA A 8 -28.49 8.84 -25.59
CA ALA A 8 -27.34 8.10 -26.10
C ALA A 8 -25.98 8.72 -25.70
N LEU A 9 -25.92 10.05 -25.52
CA LEU A 9 -24.68 10.75 -25.19
C LEU A 9 -24.27 10.60 -23.71
N VAL A 10 -25.24 10.39 -22.81
CA VAL A 10 -24.98 10.17 -21.37
C VAL A 10 -24.43 8.77 -21.11
N ALA A 11 -24.77 7.78 -21.94
CA ALA A 11 -24.36 6.39 -21.75
C ALA A 11 -22.86 6.12 -22.04
N THR A 12 -22.17 7.00 -22.78
CA THR A 12 -20.77 6.81 -23.17
C THR A 12 -19.74 7.43 -22.22
N CYS A 13 -20.15 8.28 -21.27
CA CYS A 13 -19.22 8.99 -20.38
C CYS A 13 -18.76 8.21 -19.13
N GLY A 14 -19.30 7.00 -18.88
CA GLY A 14 -19.09 6.29 -17.61
C GLY A 14 -18.09 5.12 -17.62
N LEU A 15 -17.44 4.82 -18.75
CA LEU A 15 -16.66 3.58 -18.93
C LEU A 15 -15.14 3.81 -19.01
N THR A 16 -14.59 4.80 -18.32
CA THR A 16 -13.13 4.81 -18.10
C THR A 16 -12.83 3.72 -17.07
N PRO A 17 -12.15 2.61 -17.42
CA PRO A 17 -11.71 1.66 -16.43
C PRO A 17 -10.80 2.43 -15.47
N LEU A 18 -11.13 2.41 -14.18
CA LEU A 18 -10.24 2.90 -13.13
C LEU A 18 -9.11 1.87 -12.96
N ALA A 19 -8.28 1.75 -13.99
CA ALA A 19 -7.08 0.94 -13.93
C ALA A 19 -6.15 1.65 -12.94
N ALA A 20 -5.92 1.03 -11.78
CA ALA A 20 -4.85 1.48 -10.89
C ALA A 20 -3.56 1.46 -11.71
N GLN A 21 -2.99 2.63 -11.98
CA GLN A 21 -1.77 2.72 -12.77
C GLN A 21 -0.64 2.10 -11.95
N GLN A 22 -0.28 0.87 -12.30
CA GLN A 22 0.85 0.16 -11.71
C GLN A 22 2.11 0.93 -12.09
N ARG A 23 2.68 1.70 -11.16
CA ARG A 23 3.96 2.38 -11.39
C ARG A 23 5.10 1.36 -11.30
N ALA A 24 6.16 1.60 -12.06
CA ALA A 24 7.41 0.88 -11.88
C ALA A 24 7.98 1.17 -10.48
N ILE A 25 8.61 0.17 -9.88
CA ILE A 25 9.29 0.30 -8.58
C ILE A 25 10.49 1.23 -8.74
N SER A 26 10.63 2.19 -7.82
CA SER A 26 11.83 3.03 -7.68
C SER A 26 12.63 2.65 -6.43
N ASP A 27 13.88 3.10 -6.37
CA ASP A 27 14.76 2.98 -5.21
C ASP A 27 14.13 3.50 -3.91
N SER A 28 13.36 4.58 -3.99
CA SER A 28 12.61 5.15 -2.86
C SER A 28 11.63 4.17 -2.21
N ASP A 29 11.16 3.17 -2.96
CA ASP A 29 10.16 2.22 -2.45
C ASP A 29 10.76 1.26 -1.40
N LEU A 30 12.09 1.13 -1.34
CA LEU A 30 12.77 0.38 -0.27
C LEU A 30 12.48 0.97 1.12
N PHE A 31 12.28 2.29 1.21
CA PHE A 31 11.95 2.95 2.48
C PHE A 31 10.51 2.72 2.93
N ALA A 32 9.65 2.21 2.04
CA ALA A 32 8.30 1.80 2.39
C ALA A 32 8.25 0.37 2.97
N PHE A 33 9.33 -0.40 2.88
CA PHE A 33 9.36 -1.76 3.40
C PHE A 33 9.34 -1.79 4.93
N ARG A 34 8.55 -2.74 5.44
CA ARG A 34 8.41 -3.06 6.85
C ARG A 34 8.44 -4.57 6.98
N TRP A 35 9.29 -5.09 7.87
CA TRP A 35 9.35 -6.52 8.12
C TRP A 35 9.30 -6.82 9.62
N VAL A 36 8.66 -7.95 9.92
CA VAL A 36 8.51 -8.47 11.28
C VAL A 36 9.65 -9.44 11.54
N ALA A 37 10.37 -9.23 12.65
CA ALA A 37 11.47 -10.08 13.08
C ALA A 37 11.28 -10.51 14.54
N SER A 38 11.94 -11.61 14.90
CA SER A 38 12.02 -12.13 16.27
C SER A 38 10.68 -12.18 17.03
N PRO A 39 9.63 -12.81 16.47
CA PRO A 39 8.36 -12.92 17.17
C PRO A 39 8.53 -13.76 18.44
N GLN A 40 7.92 -13.32 19.53
CA GLN A 40 7.85 -14.01 20.82
C GLN A 40 6.40 -14.03 21.29
N ILE A 41 5.96 -15.17 21.82
CA ILE A 41 4.60 -15.35 22.33
C ILE A 41 4.69 -15.57 23.85
N SER A 42 3.78 -14.98 24.62
CA SER A 42 3.73 -15.19 26.06
C SER A 42 3.43 -16.65 26.40
N PRO A 43 3.90 -17.18 27.56
CA PRO A 43 3.65 -18.57 27.94
C PRO A 43 2.16 -18.95 28.02
N ASP A 44 1.31 -17.99 28.37
CA ASP A 44 -0.15 -18.13 28.43
C ASP A 44 -0.85 -17.91 27.06
N GLY A 45 -0.09 -17.60 26.00
CA GLY A 45 -0.57 -17.42 24.63
C GLY A 45 -1.38 -16.15 24.37
N ARG A 46 -1.56 -15.28 25.37
CA ARG A 46 -2.43 -14.11 25.25
C ARG A 46 -1.79 -12.92 24.53
N TYR A 47 -0.46 -12.88 24.48
CA TYR A 47 0.28 -11.75 23.91
C TYR A 47 1.37 -12.23 22.96
N ALA A 48 1.66 -11.39 21.97
CA ALA A 48 2.83 -11.54 21.11
C ALA A 48 3.58 -10.21 21.04
N ALA A 49 4.90 -10.28 21.10
CA ALA A 49 5.80 -9.18 20.83
C ALA A 49 6.64 -9.52 19.59
N TYR A 50 7.03 -8.51 18.84
CA TYR A 50 7.89 -8.67 17.68
C TYR A 50 8.68 -7.39 17.44
N VAL A 51 9.77 -7.51 16.69
CA VAL A 51 10.56 -6.37 16.24
C VAL A 51 10.02 -5.94 14.88
N LEU A 52 9.54 -4.69 14.78
CA LEU A 52 9.23 -4.07 13.49
C LEU A 52 10.49 -3.37 12.98
N VAL A 53 11.00 -3.84 11.85
CA VAL A 53 12.19 -3.24 11.24
C VAL A 53 11.77 -2.40 10.04
N THR A 54 12.34 -1.22 9.94
CA THR A 54 12.10 -0.25 8.87
C THR A 54 13.42 0.27 8.31
N VAL A 55 13.43 0.67 7.03
CA VAL A 55 14.59 1.30 6.40
C VAL A 55 14.48 2.81 6.51
N ASN A 56 15.54 3.48 6.95
CA ASN A 56 15.58 4.95 7.04
C ASN A 56 16.19 5.58 5.77
N ALA A 57 15.52 6.59 5.23
CA ALA A 57 15.96 7.36 4.07
C ALA A 57 17.28 8.15 4.28
N LYS A 58 17.68 8.40 5.52
CA LYS A 58 18.87 9.20 5.82
C LYS A 58 20.21 8.53 5.48
N HIS A 59 20.23 7.23 5.16
CA HIS A 59 21.47 6.45 4.95
C HIS A 59 22.36 6.31 6.20
N ASP A 60 21.79 6.45 7.40
CA ASP A 60 22.54 6.48 8.66
C ASP A 60 22.53 5.15 9.44
N GLY A 61 21.73 4.14 9.04
CA GLY A 61 21.67 2.81 9.68
C GLY A 61 20.26 2.25 9.91
N TYR A 62 20.18 1.14 10.68
CA TYR A 62 18.93 0.50 11.13
C TYR A 62 18.56 0.98 12.55
N GLU A 63 17.38 1.59 12.71
CA GLU A 63 16.83 1.97 14.03
C GLU A 63 15.96 0.82 14.57
N THR A 64 16.20 0.38 15.81
CA THR A 64 15.37 -0.64 16.50
C THR A 64 14.66 0.02 17.68
N SER A 65 13.33 -0.02 17.71
CA SER A 65 12.49 0.49 18.80
C SER A 65 11.78 -0.68 19.50
N LEU A 66 11.76 -0.65 20.83
CA LEU A 66 11.09 -1.62 21.71
C LEU A 66 9.62 -1.28 21.93
#